data_AF-A0A819QVX7-F1
#
_entry.id   AF-A0A819QVX7-F1
#
_cell.length_a   1.000
_cell.length_b   1.000
_cell.length_c   1.000
_cell.angle_alpha   90.00
_cell.angle_beta   90.00
_cell.angle_gamma   90.00
#
_symmetry.space_group_name_H-M   'P 1'
#
loop_
_entity.id
_entity.type
_entity.pdbx_description
1 polymer ?
#
loop_
_entity_poly.entity_id
_entity_poly.type
_entity_poly.pdbx_seq_one_letter_code
_entity_poly.pdbx_strand_id
1 'polypeptide(L)'
;MQSIRISLFSDAFDPWANFIGMIVYGYNGQSDFTLNGKHCKAGYILIKRADAINHIQGDTMHKKLFKWFFGRDLDVEFSGGGFAYQNGKWKHNSFSFNTNQDFYHDNQKGMHHIEQEVLGRALTLLYINHQWTVNPNLSVKTILSSDNNGSSLFKELPVFISIPYYYF
;
A
#
# COMPACT_ATOMS: atom_id res chain seq x y z
N MET A 1 -4.93 13.72 0.18
CA MET A 1 -3.88 13.09 1.01
C MET A 1 -2.68 14.02 1.11
N GLN A 2 -2.14 14.30 2.30
CA GLN A 2 -1.00 15.23 2.49
C GLN A 2 0.31 14.50 2.83
N SER A 3 0.23 13.37 3.52
CA SER A 3 1.39 12.55 3.88
C SER A 3 1.06 11.06 3.79
N ILE A 4 2.12 10.25 3.74
CA ILE A 4 2.07 8.79 3.71
C ILE A 4 2.90 8.25 4.88
N ARG A 5 2.37 7.21 5.53
CA ARG A 5 3.06 6.51 6.61
C ARG A 5 2.74 5.02 6.57
N ILE A 6 3.73 4.17 6.80
CA ILE A 6 3.51 2.73 6.98
C ILE A 6 3.05 2.46 8.40
N SER A 7 2.06 1.59 8.52
CA SER A 7 1.53 1.12 9.79
C SER A 7 2.57 0.29 10.53
N LEU A 8 2.71 0.53 11.84
CA LEU A 8 3.50 -0.31 12.75
C LEU A 8 2.98 -1.76 12.84
N PHE A 9 1.78 -2.03 12.34
CA PHE A 9 1.22 -3.38 12.25
C PHE A 9 1.62 -4.10 10.96
N SER A 10 2.38 -3.46 10.08
CA SER A 10 2.84 -4.08 8.84
C SER A 10 3.93 -5.11 9.12
N ASP A 11 3.95 -6.18 8.33
CA ASP A 11 5.05 -7.16 8.38
C ASP A 11 6.32 -6.59 7.76
N ALA A 12 7.47 -7.07 8.24
CA ALA A 12 8.75 -6.85 7.58
C ALA A 12 8.69 -7.35 6.13
N PHE A 13 9.21 -6.54 5.20
CA PHE A 13 9.22 -6.91 3.79
C PHE A 13 10.24 -8.02 3.52
N ASP A 14 9.84 -8.96 2.67
CA ASP A 14 10.68 -10.05 2.17
C ASP A 14 10.45 -10.17 0.65
N PRO A 15 11.45 -9.89 -0.20
CA PRO A 15 11.25 -9.92 -1.66
C PRO A 15 10.88 -11.31 -2.21
N TRP A 16 11.04 -12.37 -1.42
CA TRP A 16 10.70 -13.74 -1.80
C TRP A 16 9.31 -14.16 -1.33
N ALA A 17 8.66 -13.36 -0.49
CA ALA A 17 7.30 -13.62 -0.01
C ALA A 17 6.26 -12.80 -0.78
N ASN A 18 5.01 -13.26 -0.71
CA ASN A 18 3.88 -12.52 -1.28
C ASN A 18 3.21 -11.67 -0.20
N PHE A 19 2.86 -10.43 -0.54
CA PHE A 19 2.21 -9.49 0.37
C PHE A 19 0.92 -8.93 -0.20
N ILE A 20 0.04 -8.53 0.70
CA ILE A 20 -1.20 -7.81 0.41
C ILE A 20 -1.11 -6.47 1.14
N GLY A 21 -1.44 -5.41 0.43
CA GLY A 21 -1.36 -4.05 0.91
C GLY A 21 -2.68 -3.30 0.76
N MET A 22 -2.88 -2.33 1.64
CA MET A 22 -3.98 -1.39 1.62
C MET A 22 -3.47 0.00 1.96
N ILE A 23 -3.93 1.00 1.23
CA ILE A 23 -3.81 2.42 1.60
C ILE A 23 -5.18 2.94 2.02
N VAL A 24 -5.22 3.68 3.13
CA VAL A 24 -6.45 4.25 3.70
C VAL A 24 -6.66 5.66 3.15
N TYR A 25 -7.86 5.96 2.68
CA TYR A 25 -8.27 7.31 2.29
C TYR A 25 -9.20 7.93 3.33
N GLY A 26 -10.12 7.14 3.89
CA GLY A 26 -11.04 7.61 4.92
C GLY A 26 -12.04 6.56 5.39
N TYR A 27 -12.87 6.95 6.36
CA TYR A 27 -14.02 6.19 6.83
C TYR A 27 -15.18 7.14 7.13
N ASN A 28 -16.36 6.83 6.61
CA ASN A 28 -17.58 7.64 6.77
C ASN A 28 -17.36 9.14 6.45
N GLY A 29 -16.69 9.40 5.32
CA GLY A 29 -16.33 10.75 4.87
C GLY A 29 -15.21 11.46 5.67
N GLN A 30 -14.64 10.81 6.69
CA GLN A 30 -13.58 11.38 7.53
C GLN A 30 -12.21 10.84 7.12
N SER A 31 -11.23 11.74 7.01
CA SER A 31 -9.83 11.40 6.70
C SER A 31 -8.96 11.16 7.94
N ASP A 32 -9.51 11.35 9.14
CA ASP A 32 -8.89 11.09 10.44
C ASP A 32 -9.95 10.42 11.32
N PHE A 33 -9.78 9.14 11.64
CA PHE A 33 -10.81 8.35 12.28
C PHE A 33 -10.25 7.24 13.16
N THR A 34 -11.08 6.73 14.06
CA THR A 34 -10.79 5.51 14.83
C THR A 34 -11.81 4.44 14.48
N LEU A 35 -11.35 3.28 14.02
CA LEU A 35 -12.18 2.14 13.69
C LEU A 35 -11.73 0.92 14.50
N ASN A 36 -12.64 0.36 15.31
CA ASN A 36 -12.37 -0.77 16.22
C ASN A 36 -11.06 -0.61 17.03
N GLY A 37 -10.87 0.57 17.64
CA GLY A 37 -9.68 0.89 18.45
C GLY A 37 -8.40 1.16 17.65
N LYS A 38 -8.44 1.16 16.31
CA LYS A 38 -7.31 1.53 15.45
C LYS A 38 -7.48 2.95 14.93
N HIS A 39 -6.55 3.84 15.29
CA HIS A 39 -6.50 5.20 14.78
C HIS A 39 -5.84 5.23 13.39
N CYS A 40 -6.54 5.78 12.40
CA CYS A 40 -6.11 5.85 11.01
C CYS A 40 -6.28 7.26 10.46
N LYS A 41 -5.41 7.60 9.50
CA LYS A 41 -5.44 8.86 8.76
C LYS A 41 -5.29 8.55 7.27
N ALA A 42 -5.80 9.43 6.41
CA ALA A 42 -5.56 9.35 4.97
C ALA A 42 -4.06 9.22 4.67
N GLY A 43 -3.69 8.28 3.79
CA GLY A 43 -2.30 7.93 3.48
C GLY A 43 -1.67 6.89 4.40
N TYR A 44 -2.45 6.28 5.30
CA TYR A 44 -1.98 5.14 6.09
C TYR A 44 -1.84 3.90 5.22
N ILE A 45 -0.63 3.34 5.15
CA ILE A 45 -0.34 2.13 4.40
C ILE A 45 -0.21 0.96 5.37
N LEU A 46 -0.89 -0.13 5.08
CA LEU A 46 -0.76 -1.40 5.79
C LEU A 46 -0.30 -2.48 4.81
N ILE A 47 0.71 -3.27 5.20
CA ILE A 47 1.27 -4.35 4.37
C ILE A 47 1.40 -5.61 5.22
N LYS A 48 0.88 -6.74 4.73
CA LYS A 48 0.88 -8.02 5.45
C LYS A 48 1.28 -9.15 4.53
N ARG A 49 2.02 -10.14 5.04
CA ARG A 49 2.28 -11.37 4.29
C ARG A 49 0.96 -12.06 3.98
N ALA A 50 0.80 -12.50 2.73
CA ALA A 50 -0.43 -13.10 2.25
C ALA A 50 -0.75 -14.42 2.97
N ASP A 51 0.27 -15.24 3.21
CA ASP A 51 0.16 -16.53 3.91
C ASP A 51 -0.35 -16.37 5.36
N ALA A 52 0.09 -15.33 6.06
CA ALA A 52 -0.27 -15.05 7.45
C ALA A 52 -1.77 -14.78 7.66
N ILE A 53 -2.49 -14.36 6.61
CA ILE A 53 -3.93 -14.03 6.68
C ILE A 53 -4.81 -14.94 5.81
N ASN A 54 -4.24 -15.98 5.18
CA ASN A 54 -4.98 -16.86 4.29
C ASN A 54 -6.14 -17.60 4.97
N HIS A 55 -5.98 -17.92 6.26
CA HIS A 55 -6.97 -18.63 7.08
C HIS A 55 -8.19 -17.75 7.45
N ILE A 56 -8.10 -16.44 7.28
CA ILE A 56 -9.19 -15.52 7.58
C ILE A 56 -10.27 -15.68 6.49
N GLN A 57 -11.53 -15.70 6.91
CA GLN A 57 -12.66 -15.78 5.98
C GLN A 57 -12.82 -14.47 5.20
N GLY A 58 -13.06 -14.59 3.89
CA GLY A 58 -13.34 -13.46 3.00
C GLY A 58 -13.10 -13.81 1.53
N ASP A 59 -13.86 -13.17 0.64
CA ASP A 59 -13.85 -13.49 -0.80
C ASP A 59 -12.55 -13.10 -1.51
N THR A 60 -11.84 -12.12 -0.95
CA THR A 60 -10.59 -11.60 -1.52
C THR A 60 -9.54 -11.41 -0.43
N MET A 61 -8.28 -11.41 -0.83
CA MET A 61 -7.17 -11.13 0.08
C MET A 61 -7.23 -9.74 0.72
N HIS A 62 -7.76 -8.75 0.01
CA HIS A 62 -7.94 -7.40 0.52
C HIS A 62 -9.03 -7.32 1.60
N LYS A 63 -10.16 -8.03 1.44
CA LYS A 63 -11.18 -8.18 2.48
C LYS A 63 -10.61 -8.89 3.71
N LYS A 64 -9.79 -9.93 3.50
CA LYS A 64 -9.09 -10.63 4.59
C LYS A 64 -8.11 -9.71 5.34
N LEU A 65 -7.35 -8.87 4.63
CA LEU A 65 -6.45 -7.88 5.23
C LEU A 65 -7.23 -6.86 6.07
N PHE A 66 -8.34 -6.35 5.54
CA PHE A 66 -9.22 -5.43 6.27
C PHE A 66 -9.75 -6.07 7.56
N LYS A 67 -10.28 -7.29 7.45
CA LYS A 67 -10.84 -8.04 8.58
C LYS A 67 -9.79 -8.39 9.62
N TRP A 68 -8.58 -8.77 9.20
CA TRP A 68 -7.45 -8.98 10.10
C TRP A 68 -7.13 -7.74 10.93
N PHE A 69 -7.09 -6.57 10.27
CA PHE A 69 -6.62 -5.34 10.90
C PHE A 69 -7.67 -4.67 11.78
N PHE A 70 -8.90 -4.57 11.28
CA PHE A 70 -10.01 -3.89 11.95
C PHE A 70 -10.95 -4.86 12.67
N GLY A 71 -10.76 -6.17 12.58
CA GLY A 71 -11.58 -7.17 13.28
C GLY A 71 -13.04 -7.27 12.82
N ARG A 72 -13.38 -6.71 11.64
CA ARG A 72 -14.74 -6.68 11.08
C ARG A 72 -14.72 -6.77 9.56
N ASP A 73 -15.87 -7.09 8.96
CA ASP A 73 -15.99 -7.11 7.51
C ASP A 73 -15.95 -5.69 6.91
N LEU A 74 -15.46 -5.60 5.68
CA LEU A 74 -15.39 -4.37 4.90
C LEU A 74 -16.80 -3.90 4.52
N ASP A 75 -17.10 -2.63 4.78
CA ASP A 75 -18.37 -1.98 4.46
C ASP A 75 -18.17 -0.80 3.48
N VAL A 76 -19.27 -0.16 3.11
CA VAL A 76 -19.28 0.92 2.11
C VAL A 76 -18.78 2.25 2.66
N GLU A 77 -18.70 2.40 3.98
CA GLU A 77 -18.18 3.61 4.61
C GLU A 77 -16.66 3.73 4.51
N PHE A 78 -15.95 2.62 4.30
CA PHE A 78 -14.50 2.64 4.15
C PHE A 78 -14.07 2.99 2.72
N SER A 79 -13.19 3.99 2.61
CA SER A 79 -12.55 4.37 1.36
C SER A 79 -11.05 4.12 1.43
N GLY A 80 -10.52 3.44 0.41
CA GLY A 80 -9.12 3.08 0.33
C GLY A 80 -8.75 2.48 -1.02
N GLY A 81 -7.48 2.10 -1.15
CA GLY A 81 -6.96 1.42 -2.33
C GLY A 81 -6.24 0.13 -1.96
N GLY A 82 -6.37 -0.91 -2.79
CA GLY A 82 -5.67 -2.17 -2.59
C GLY A 82 -4.50 -2.36 -3.54
N PHE A 83 -3.41 -2.93 -3.03
CA PHE A 83 -2.26 -3.34 -3.82
C PHE A 83 -1.72 -4.68 -3.32
N ALA A 84 -0.81 -5.30 -4.05
CA ALA A 84 -0.19 -6.57 -3.69
C ALA A 84 1.24 -6.64 -4.20
N TYR A 85 2.09 -7.40 -3.51
CA TYR A 85 3.39 -7.83 -4.01
C TYR A 85 3.32 -9.32 -4.30
N GLN A 86 3.53 -9.70 -5.55
CA GLN A 86 3.41 -11.08 -5.99
C GLN A 86 4.54 -11.41 -6.96
N ASN A 87 5.26 -12.50 -6.68
CA ASN A 87 6.35 -13.01 -7.54
C ASN A 87 7.36 -11.90 -7.91
N GLY A 88 7.83 -11.16 -6.91
CA GLY A 88 8.82 -10.12 -7.12
C GLY A 88 8.28 -8.77 -7.62
N LYS A 89 6.97 -8.64 -7.87
CA LYS A 89 6.38 -7.46 -8.55
C LYS A 89 5.21 -6.85 -7.77
N TRP A 90 5.17 -5.52 -7.72
CA TRP A 90 4.02 -4.77 -7.23
C TRP A 90 2.88 -4.76 -8.25
N LYS A 91 1.65 -4.93 -7.76
CA LYS A 91 0.40 -4.90 -8.51
C LYS A 91 -0.59 -3.98 -7.80
N HIS A 92 -1.20 -3.05 -8.54
CA HIS A 92 -2.06 -2.00 -8.00
C HIS A 92 -3.56 -2.22 -8.32
N ASN A 93 -4.00 -3.48 -8.27
CA ASN A 93 -5.36 -3.87 -8.63
C ASN A 93 -6.09 -4.43 -7.40
N SER A 94 -7.31 -3.96 -7.13
CA SER A 94 -8.18 -4.55 -6.09
C SER A 94 -9.64 -4.47 -6.48
N PHE A 95 -10.29 -5.64 -6.59
CA PHE A 95 -11.75 -5.74 -6.75
C PHE A 95 -12.53 -5.45 -5.46
N SER A 96 -11.86 -5.23 -4.33
CA SER A 96 -12.55 -5.01 -3.04
C SER A 96 -12.55 -3.56 -2.61
N PHE A 97 -11.56 -2.80 -3.05
CA PHE A 97 -11.45 -1.38 -2.77
C PHE A 97 -11.78 -0.52 -4.00
N ASN A 98 -11.61 -1.04 -5.23
CA ASN A 98 -11.76 -0.24 -6.45
C ASN A 98 -13.09 -0.51 -7.19
N THR A 99 -14.11 -1.09 -6.54
CA THR A 99 -15.44 -1.36 -7.16
C THR A 99 -16.64 -1.02 -6.29
N ASN A 100 -16.44 -0.57 -5.05
CA ASN A 100 -17.56 -0.16 -4.19
C ASN A 100 -17.86 1.31 -4.49
N GLN A 101 -19.12 1.65 -4.76
CA GLN A 101 -19.58 2.98 -5.16
C GLN A 101 -19.31 4.05 -4.08
N ASP A 102 -18.09 4.55 -3.97
CA ASP A 102 -17.75 5.72 -3.17
C ASP A 102 -17.52 6.96 -4.07
N PHE A 103 -17.57 8.15 -3.47
CA PHE A 103 -17.49 9.45 -4.16
C PHE A 103 -16.13 9.75 -4.81
N TYR A 104 -15.15 8.84 -4.71
CA TYR A 104 -13.77 9.04 -5.16
C TYR A 104 -13.40 8.12 -6.34
N HIS A 105 -14.37 7.55 -7.06
CA HIS A 105 -14.13 6.57 -8.12
C HIS A 105 -14.71 6.96 -9.49
N ASP A 106 -14.01 6.58 -10.57
CA ASP A 106 -14.42 6.75 -11.97
C ASP A 106 -14.86 5.43 -12.64
N ASN A 107 -15.27 4.42 -11.83
CA ASN A 107 -15.57 3.05 -12.26
C ASN A 107 -14.41 2.27 -12.91
N GLN A 108 -13.16 2.74 -12.79
CA GLN A 108 -11.99 2.00 -13.27
C GLN A 108 -11.36 1.14 -12.17
N LYS A 109 -10.94 -0.07 -12.55
CA LYS A 109 -10.36 -1.07 -11.63
C LYS A 109 -9.01 -0.65 -11.02
N GLY A 110 -8.38 0.38 -11.58
CA GLY A 110 -7.03 0.81 -11.22
C GLY A 110 -7.06 1.95 -10.22
N MET A 111 -6.13 1.92 -9.27
CA MET A 111 -5.76 3.11 -8.49
C MET A 111 -5.35 4.24 -9.45
N HIS A 112 -5.67 5.49 -9.14
CA HIS A 112 -5.38 6.61 -10.06
C HIS A 112 -3.85 6.69 -10.34
N HIS A 113 -3.44 7.04 -11.57
CA HIS A 113 -2.03 7.04 -12.01
C HIS A 113 -1.08 7.70 -10.99
N ILE A 114 -1.44 8.90 -10.51
CA ILE A 114 -0.64 9.67 -9.55
C ILE A 114 -0.50 8.93 -8.21
N GLU A 115 -1.55 8.22 -7.79
CA GLU A 115 -1.52 7.44 -6.55
C GLU A 115 -0.64 6.21 -6.69
N GLN A 116 -0.65 5.53 -7.85
CA GLN A 116 0.26 4.43 -8.13
C GLN A 116 1.72 4.90 -8.09
N GLU A 117 2.01 6.04 -8.70
CA GLU A 117 3.34 6.65 -8.71
C GLU A 117 3.79 7.02 -7.29
N VAL A 118 2.95 7.72 -6.53
CA VAL A 118 3.26 8.10 -5.15
C VAL A 118 3.43 6.86 -4.26
N LEU A 119 2.59 5.83 -4.42
CA LEU A 119 2.68 4.59 -3.67
C LEU A 119 3.94 3.80 -4.05
N GLY A 120 4.26 3.66 -5.33
CA GLY A 120 5.47 2.99 -5.80
C GLY A 120 6.75 3.67 -5.31
N ARG A 121 6.77 5.02 -5.33
CA ARG A 121 7.87 5.82 -4.76
C ARG A 121 7.94 5.68 -3.24
N ALA A 122 6.81 5.77 -2.54
CA ALA A 122 6.76 5.57 -1.10
C ALA A 122 7.27 4.19 -0.72
N LEU A 123 6.85 3.13 -1.41
CA LEU A 123 7.34 1.76 -1.17
C LEU A 123 8.85 1.65 -1.41
N THR A 124 9.37 2.31 -2.45
CA THR A 124 10.82 2.36 -2.73
C THR A 124 11.59 3.16 -1.66
N LEU A 125 11.09 4.31 -1.23
CA LEU A 125 11.75 5.21 -0.28
C LEU A 125 11.66 4.72 1.17
N LEU A 126 10.55 4.07 1.53
CA LEU A 126 10.34 3.52 2.86
C LEU A 126 11.08 2.20 3.06
N TYR A 127 11.59 1.63 1.97
CA TYR A 127 12.38 0.40 1.91
C TYR A 127 13.86 0.72 1.61
N ILE A 128 14.60 1.06 2.66
CA ILE A 128 16.05 1.27 2.60
C ILE A 128 16.71 0.07 3.30
N ASN A 129 17.72 -0.55 2.68
CA ASN A 129 18.54 -1.63 3.28
C ASN A 129 17.76 -2.88 3.73
N HIS A 130 16.80 -3.37 2.93
CA HIS A 130 16.01 -4.57 3.26
C HIS A 130 15.15 -4.47 4.52
N GLN A 131 14.91 -3.25 5.01
CA GLN A 131 14.05 -3.02 6.17
C GLN A 131 13.07 -1.88 5.85
N TRP A 132 11.86 -2.00 6.39
CA TRP A 132 10.99 -0.83 6.47
C TRP A 132 11.64 0.15 7.43
N THR A 133 11.85 1.37 6.98
CA THR A 133 12.20 2.47 7.89
C THR A 133 11.07 2.58 8.93
N VAL A 134 11.42 2.58 10.22
CA VAL A 134 10.44 2.62 11.30
C VAL A 134 9.90 4.05 11.41
N ASN A 135 8.56 4.21 11.37
CA ASN A 135 7.85 5.50 11.48
C ASN A 135 8.22 6.65 10.52
N PRO A 136 8.31 6.45 9.19
CA PRO A 136 8.59 7.56 8.30
C PRO A 136 7.25 8.18 7.92
N ASN A 137 6.99 9.38 8.41
CA ASN A 137 5.89 10.21 7.93
C ASN A 137 6.42 11.05 6.77
N LEU A 138 6.23 10.56 5.54
CA LEU A 138 6.71 11.23 4.33
C LEU A 138 5.63 12.14 3.78
N SER A 139 5.95 13.42 3.53
CA SER A 139 5.03 14.30 2.83
C SER A 139 4.95 13.91 1.35
N VAL A 140 3.75 13.99 0.75
CA VAL A 140 3.57 13.70 -0.69
C VAL A 140 4.42 14.64 -1.55
N LYS A 141 4.54 15.91 -1.13
CA LYS A 141 5.40 16.89 -1.80
C LYS A 141 6.87 16.44 -1.80
N THR A 142 7.36 15.91 -0.70
CA THR A 142 8.74 15.38 -0.59
C THR A 142 8.94 14.23 -1.57
N ILE A 143 8.02 13.27 -1.60
CA ILE A 143 8.04 12.09 -2.48
C ILE A 143 8.06 12.48 -3.97
N LEU A 144 7.32 13.53 -4.34
CA LEU A 144 7.27 14.02 -5.72
C LEU A 144 8.46 14.93 -6.08
N SER A 145 9.03 15.63 -5.10
CA SER A 145 10.14 16.58 -5.31
C SER A 145 11.52 15.93 -5.38
N SER A 146 11.67 14.69 -4.93
CA SER A 146 12.95 13.95 -4.95
C SER A 146 13.53 13.77 -6.36
N ASP A 147 12.73 14.02 -7.40
CA ASP A 147 13.13 13.95 -8.81
C ASP A 147 13.68 15.26 -9.37
N ASN A 148 13.30 16.40 -8.81
CA ASN A 148 13.61 17.70 -9.42
C ASN A 148 15.01 18.23 -9.09
N ASN A 149 15.62 17.72 -8.02
CA ASN A 149 17.03 17.90 -7.74
C ASN A 149 17.61 16.51 -7.74
N GLY A 150 18.53 16.19 -8.67
CA GLY A 150 19.26 14.93 -8.73
C GLY A 150 20.05 14.66 -7.45
N SER A 151 19.34 14.34 -6.37
CA SER A 151 19.89 14.10 -5.06
C SER A 151 20.59 12.76 -5.08
N SER A 152 21.77 12.73 -4.50
CA SER A 152 22.69 11.60 -4.47
C SER A 152 22.10 10.31 -3.89
N LEU A 153 20.89 10.33 -3.34
CA LEU A 153 20.15 9.14 -2.89
C LEU A 153 19.84 8.15 -4.03
N PHE A 154 19.68 8.62 -5.28
CA PHE A 154 19.40 7.74 -6.42
C PHE A 154 20.66 7.22 -7.14
N LYS A 155 21.85 7.74 -6.82
CA LYS A 155 23.10 7.28 -7.44
C LYS A 155 23.68 6.02 -6.78
N GLU A 156 23.24 5.68 -5.57
CA GLU A 156 23.75 4.53 -4.80
C GLU A 156 22.74 3.37 -4.66
N LEU A 157 21.52 3.53 -5.17
CA LEU A 157 20.61 2.39 -5.26
C LEU A 157 21.11 1.47 -6.39
N PRO A 158 21.29 0.16 -6.15
CA PRO A 158 21.60 -0.76 -7.23
C PRO A 158 20.46 -0.66 -8.23
N VAL A 159 20.80 -0.18 -9.43
CA VAL A 159 19.99 -0.33 -10.63
C VAL A 159 19.58 -1.79 -10.66
N PHE A 160 18.30 -2.10 -10.43
CA PHE A 160 17.83 -3.48 -10.52
C PHE A 160 18.06 -3.91 -11.97
N ILE A 161 19.12 -4.70 -12.11
CA ILE A 161 19.57 -5.31 -13.34
C ILE A 161 18.38 -6.09 -13.91
N SER A 162 18.08 -5.82 -15.18
CA SER A 162 17.28 -6.68 -16.04
C SER A 162 17.83 -8.11 -15.92
N ILE A 163 17.12 -9.00 -15.21
CA ILE A 163 17.49 -10.42 -15.18
C ILE A 163 16.84 -11.11 -16.39
N PRO A 164 17.63 -11.77 -17.26
CA PRO A 164 17.13 -12.40 -18.47
C PRO A 164 16.23 -13.60 -18.13
N TYR A 165 15.15 -13.74 -18.88
CA TYR A 165 14.27 -14.92 -18.86
C TYR A 165 15.08 -16.16 -19.29
N TYR A 166 15.18 -17.16 -18.42
CA TYR A 166 15.43 -18.53 -18.84
C TYR A 166 14.10 -19.28 -18.86
N TYR A 167 13.73 -19.74 -20.06
CA TYR A 167 12.60 -20.63 -20.30
C TYR A 167 12.93 -22.03 -19.78
N PHE A 168 11.98 -22.63 -19.04
CA PHE A 168 11.79 -24.08 -18.98
C PHE A 168 10.41 -24.38 -19.55
#